data_AF-A0A352B1K2-F1
#
_entry.id   AF-A0A352B1K2-F1
#
_cell.length_a   1.000
_cell.length_b   1.000
_cell.length_c   1.000
_cell.angle_alpha   90.00
_cell.angle_beta   90.00
_cell.angle_gamma   90.00
#
_symmetry.space_group_name_H-M   'P 1'
#
loop_
_entity.id
_entity.type
_entity.pdbx_description
1 polymer ?
#
loop_
_entity_poly.entity_id
_entity_poly.type
_entity_poly.pdbx_seq_one_letter_code
_entity_poly.pdbx_strand_id
1 'polypeptide(L)'
;MRFWIALLIFVSGLTSSAVGFVNQLENQPIDVINASGSLTKPTSYVMIPNSVLSAYQGETSVFAIGDGAIFMSSARQSDLVAWLGDAPYVELRLNVDATNKKVSLAEIERPGQGTPADPVGSDIWKYELNSNGTALLPVTVDNEIAILIASTGVDLAPRTIRVSWDLGEVAAAVAPITLIGT
;
A
#
# COMPACT_ATOMS: atom_id res chain seq x y z
N MET A 1 20.19 -53.38 -13.32
CA MET A 1 20.13 -52.36 -14.39
C MET A 1 18.77 -51.64 -14.42
N ARG A 2 17.62 -52.33 -14.48
CA ARG A 2 16.27 -51.69 -14.47
C ARG A 2 15.94 -50.80 -13.26
N PHE A 3 16.41 -51.17 -12.06
CA PHE A 3 16.16 -50.39 -10.83
C PHE A 3 16.85 -49.03 -10.84
N TRP A 4 18.12 -48.99 -11.29
CA TRP A 4 18.88 -47.74 -11.40
C TRP A 4 18.30 -46.80 -12.44
N ILE A 5 17.83 -47.33 -13.57
CA ILE A 5 17.13 -46.53 -14.60
C ILE A 5 15.82 -45.97 -14.04
N ALA A 6 15.05 -46.78 -13.31
CA ALA A 6 13.81 -46.33 -12.67
C ALA A 6 14.06 -45.21 -11.65
N LEU A 7 15.09 -45.36 -10.81
CA LEU A 7 15.48 -44.33 -9.84
C LEU A 7 15.88 -43.02 -10.54
N LEU A 8 16.65 -43.11 -11.62
CA LEU A 8 17.14 -41.93 -12.35
C LEU A 8 15.98 -41.18 -13.02
N ILE A 9 15.07 -41.90 -13.68
CA ILE A 9 13.85 -41.31 -14.28
C ILE A 9 12.99 -40.67 -13.19
N PHE A 10 12.78 -41.36 -12.07
CA PHE A 10 11.99 -40.82 -10.96
C PHE A 10 12.54 -39.50 -10.43
N VAL A 11 13.85 -39.43 -10.16
CA VAL A 11 14.50 -38.20 -9.68
C VAL A 11 14.45 -37.08 -10.74
N SER A 12 14.62 -37.42 -12.03
CA SER A 12 14.50 -36.43 -13.11
C SER A 12 13.08 -35.88 -13.27
N GLY A 13 12.07 -36.71 -13.06
CA GLY A 13 10.67 -36.29 -13.06
C GLY A 13 10.36 -35.38 -11.87
N LEU A 14 10.88 -35.72 -10.69
CA LEU A 14 10.68 -34.94 -9.46
C LEU A 14 11.32 -33.54 -9.56
N THR A 15 12.53 -33.47 -10.11
CA THR A 15 13.22 -32.19 -10.37
C THR A 15 12.51 -31.36 -11.45
N SER A 16 12.08 -31.96 -12.56
CA SER A 16 11.34 -31.26 -13.61
C SER A 16 10.00 -30.70 -13.10
N SER A 17 9.28 -31.46 -12.27
CA SER A 17 8.05 -31.00 -11.62
C SER A 17 8.31 -29.83 -10.68
N ALA A 18 9.39 -29.88 -9.88
CA ALA A 18 9.77 -28.78 -9.00
C ALA A 18 10.09 -27.49 -9.79
N VAL A 19 10.83 -27.61 -10.89
CA VAL A 19 11.13 -26.48 -11.79
C VAL A 19 9.86 -25.93 -12.43
N GLY A 20 8.96 -26.79 -12.91
CA GLY A 20 7.67 -26.37 -13.46
C GLY A 20 6.82 -25.59 -12.46
N PHE A 21 6.82 -26.03 -11.20
CA PHE A 21 6.11 -25.34 -10.12
C PHE A 21 6.71 -23.96 -9.81
N VAL A 22 8.04 -23.85 -9.73
CA VAL A 22 8.71 -22.54 -9.51
C VAL A 22 8.41 -21.59 -10.66
N ASN A 23 8.51 -22.05 -11.91
CA ASN A 23 8.19 -21.23 -13.08
C ASN A 23 6.73 -20.74 -13.05
N GLN A 24 5.80 -21.57 -12.56
CA GLN A 24 4.41 -21.15 -12.44
C GLN A 24 4.23 -20.04 -11.41
N LEU A 25 4.94 -20.09 -10.28
CA LEU A 25 4.91 -19.03 -9.26
C LEU A 25 5.57 -17.74 -9.74
N GLU A 26 6.70 -17.83 -10.43
CA GLU A 26 7.41 -16.67 -10.97
C GLU A 26 6.65 -15.96 -12.08
N ASN A 27 5.85 -16.69 -12.86
CA ASN A 27 5.06 -16.15 -13.97
C ASN A 27 3.62 -15.76 -13.58
N GLN A 28 3.26 -15.78 -12.29
CA GLN A 28 1.98 -15.21 -11.88
C GLN A 28 1.98 -13.70 -12.15
N PRO A 29 0.93 -13.17 -12.80
CA PRO A 29 0.80 -11.73 -12.97
C PRO A 29 0.73 -11.04 -11.60
N ILE A 30 1.15 -9.79 -11.57
CA ILE A 30 1.00 -8.96 -10.38
C ILE A 30 -0.43 -8.43 -10.39
N ASP A 31 -1.23 -8.89 -9.44
CA ASP A 31 -2.63 -8.43 -9.32
C ASP A 31 -2.74 -7.24 -8.35
N VAL A 32 -1.86 -7.16 -7.34
CA VAL A 32 -1.90 -6.10 -6.32
C VAL A 32 -0.51 -5.58 -6.00
N ILE A 33 -0.35 -4.26 -5.98
CA ILE A 33 0.84 -3.58 -5.45
C ILE A 33 0.52 -3.09 -4.05
N ASN A 34 1.38 -3.44 -3.07
CA ASN A 34 1.24 -3.02 -1.68
C ASN A 34 2.45 -2.16 -1.27
N ALA A 35 2.20 -0.92 -0.87
CA ALA A 35 3.17 -0.07 -0.19
C ALA A 35 2.80 0.00 1.30
N SER A 36 3.68 -0.52 2.16
CA SER A 36 3.51 -0.43 3.62
C SER A 36 4.59 0.42 4.26
N GLY A 37 4.24 1.08 5.36
CA GLY A 37 5.19 1.78 6.22
C GLY A 37 4.78 1.68 7.69
N SER A 38 5.78 1.51 8.55
CA SER A 38 5.65 1.69 9.98
C SER A 38 6.22 3.05 10.34
N LEU A 39 5.34 3.96 10.74
CA LEU A 39 5.67 5.33 11.02
C LEU A 39 6.40 5.46 12.35
N THR A 40 7.49 6.21 12.33
CA THR A 40 8.38 6.43 13.46
C THR A 40 8.28 7.84 14.00
N LYS A 41 7.79 8.80 13.20
CA LYS A 41 7.73 10.20 13.60
C LYS A 41 6.46 10.48 14.40
N PRO A 42 6.55 11.02 15.64
CA PRO A 42 5.38 11.19 16.51
C PRO A 42 4.55 12.42 16.10
N THR A 43 3.65 12.24 15.13
CA THR A 43 2.73 13.30 14.66
C THR A 43 1.27 12.88 14.79
N SER A 44 0.40 13.85 15.07
CA SER A 44 -1.05 13.62 15.18
C SER A 44 -1.75 13.47 13.83
N TYR A 45 -1.14 13.99 12.77
CA TYR A 45 -1.63 13.89 11.40
C TYR A 45 -0.65 13.20 10.47
N VAL A 46 -1.22 12.39 9.58
CA VAL A 46 -0.54 11.81 8.43
C VAL A 46 -1.35 12.09 7.18
N MET A 47 -0.72 12.67 6.16
CA MET A 47 -1.33 12.95 4.87
C MET A 47 -0.78 11.97 3.83
N ILE A 48 -1.68 11.33 3.09
CA ILE A 48 -1.35 10.58 1.87
C ILE A 48 -1.71 11.47 0.67
N PRO A 49 -0.73 12.03 -0.04
CA PRO A 49 -0.99 12.91 -1.17
C PRO A 49 -1.55 12.14 -2.36
N ASN A 50 -2.19 12.88 -3.28
CA ASN A 50 -2.73 12.34 -4.52
C ASN A 50 -1.67 11.59 -5.33
N SER A 51 -0.45 12.13 -5.40
CA SER A 51 0.66 11.51 -6.13
C SER A 51 1.04 10.12 -5.64
N VAL A 52 0.72 9.78 -4.39
CA VAL A 52 0.85 8.41 -3.87
C VAL A 52 -0.36 7.60 -4.30
N LEU A 53 -1.57 8.09 -4.05
CA LEU A 53 -2.82 7.38 -4.37
C LEU A 53 -2.95 7.05 -5.86
N SER A 54 -2.49 7.93 -6.75
CA SER A 54 -2.54 7.75 -8.21
C SER A 54 -1.25 7.19 -8.81
N ALA A 55 -0.32 6.68 -7.99
CA ALA A 55 1.00 6.25 -8.47
C ALA A 55 0.94 5.04 -9.41
N TYR A 56 -0.03 4.15 -9.20
CA TYR A 56 -0.29 2.98 -10.03
C TYR A 56 -1.74 2.97 -10.51
N GLN A 57 -1.98 2.40 -11.69
CA GLN A 57 -3.33 2.28 -12.24
C GLN A 57 -4.06 1.13 -11.56
N GLY A 58 -5.20 1.39 -10.92
CA GLY A 58 -5.96 0.34 -10.24
C GLY A 58 -6.93 0.88 -9.19
N GLU A 59 -7.74 -0.01 -8.63
CA GLU A 59 -8.57 0.33 -7.47
C GLU A 59 -7.67 0.54 -6.26
N THR A 60 -7.75 1.72 -5.67
CA THR A 60 -6.88 2.11 -4.55
C THR A 60 -7.60 1.95 -3.24
N SER A 61 -6.92 1.39 -2.24
CA SER A 61 -7.41 1.35 -0.87
C SER A 61 -6.31 1.72 0.12
N VAL A 62 -6.73 2.33 1.22
CA VAL A 62 -5.84 2.73 2.31
C VAL A 62 -6.26 2.00 3.58
N PHE A 63 -5.30 1.38 4.22
CA PHE A 63 -5.49 0.63 5.45
C PHE A 63 -4.58 1.17 6.54
N ALA A 64 -5.12 1.34 7.74
CA ALA A 64 -4.40 1.81 8.91
C ALA A 64 -4.64 0.92 10.13
N ILE A 65 -3.59 0.72 10.93
CA ILE A 65 -3.64 0.05 12.23
C ILE A 65 -3.05 1.00 13.28
N GLY A 66 -3.75 1.13 14.40
CA GLY A 66 -3.34 1.89 15.57
C GLY A 66 -3.91 1.29 16.85
N ASP A 67 -3.39 1.70 18.00
CA ASP A 67 -3.78 1.14 19.29
C ASP A 67 -5.10 1.70 19.86
N GLY A 68 -5.77 2.59 19.12
CA GLY A 68 -6.97 3.29 19.57
C GLY A 68 -7.83 3.78 18.42
N ALA A 69 -8.48 4.94 18.62
CA ALA A 69 -9.34 5.55 17.62
C ALA A 69 -8.56 5.91 16.35
N ILE A 70 -9.13 5.58 15.20
CA ILE A 70 -8.61 5.87 13.87
C ILE A 70 -9.65 6.70 13.14
N PHE A 71 -9.24 7.89 12.74
CA PHE A 71 -9.95 8.75 11.82
C PHE A 71 -9.27 8.70 10.46
N MET A 72 -10.03 8.41 9.41
CA MET A 72 -9.57 8.56 8.02
C MET A 72 -10.59 9.35 7.23
N SER A 73 -10.14 10.34 6.47
CA SER A 73 -11.02 11.11 5.59
C SER A 73 -10.37 11.39 4.24
N SER A 74 -11.22 11.57 3.22
CA SER A 74 -10.80 12.04 1.90
C SER A 74 -11.26 13.48 1.68
N ALA A 75 -10.39 14.28 1.07
CA ALA A 75 -10.70 15.64 0.63
C ALA A 75 -9.82 16.01 -0.56
N ARG A 76 -10.10 17.14 -1.19
CA ARG A 76 -9.16 17.73 -2.14
C ARG A 76 -7.87 18.07 -1.41
N GLN A 77 -6.74 17.77 -2.01
CA GLN A 77 -5.42 17.94 -1.40
C GLN A 77 -5.16 19.40 -1.04
N SER A 78 -5.58 20.36 -1.87
CA SER A 78 -5.48 21.79 -1.56
C SER A 78 -6.24 22.16 -0.29
N ASP A 79 -7.45 21.62 -0.14
CA ASP A 79 -8.36 21.95 0.95
C ASP A 79 -7.90 21.28 2.26
N LEU A 80 -7.41 20.03 2.17
CA LEU A 80 -6.80 19.31 3.28
C LEU A 80 -5.55 20.03 3.78
N VAL A 81 -4.65 20.46 2.88
CA VAL A 81 -3.45 21.23 3.26
C VAL A 81 -3.83 22.58 3.87
N ALA A 82 -4.86 23.26 3.33
CA ALA A 82 -5.35 24.51 3.90
C ALA A 82 -5.96 24.30 5.31
N TRP A 83 -6.68 23.20 5.52
CA TRP A 83 -7.27 22.83 6.82
C TRP A 83 -6.21 22.48 7.87
N LEU A 84 -5.15 21.76 7.48
CA LEU A 84 -4.00 21.51 8.35
C LEU A 84 -3.32 22.83 8.77
N GLY A 85 -3.37 23.84 7.90
CA GLY A 85 -2.83 25.17 8.18
C GLY A 85 -1.34 25.10 8.51
N ASP A 86 -0.97 25.55 9.71
CA ASP A 86 0.39 25.49 10.23
C ASP A 86 0.62 24.30 11.19
N ALA A 87 -0.32 23.36 11.32
CA ALA A 87 -0.13 22.20 12.19
C ALA A 87 0.98 21.29 11.66
N PRO A 88 1.81 20.67 12.54
CA PRO A 88 2.81 19.71 12.11
C PRO A 88 2.14 18.40 11.64
N TYR A 89 2.57 17.89 10.48
CA TYR A 89 2.07 16.62 9.92
C TYR A 89 3.17 15.84 9.21
N VAL A 90 2.91 14.55 8.97
CA VAL A 90 3.77 13.71 8.12
C VAL A 90 3.10 13.55 6.76
N GLU A 91 3.82 13.88 5.70
CA GLU A 91 3.46 13.56 4.32
C GLU A 91 4.08 12.21 3.95
N LEU A 92 3.26 11.26 3.49
CA LEU A 92 3.78 9.99 2.97
C LEU A 92 4.24 10.14 1.54
N ARG A 93 5.34 9.45 1.20
CA ARG A 93 5.81 9.28 -0.16
C ARG A 93 6.14 7.84 -0.47
N LEU A 94 6.17 7.51 -1.75
CA LEU A 94 6.65 6.20 -2.19
C LEU A 94 8.18 6.19 -2.22
N ASN A 95 8.73 5.13 -1.66
CA ASN A 95 10.10 4.71 -1.87
C ASN A 95 10.07 3.44 -2.73
N VAL A 96 10.58 3.55 -3.95
CA VAL A 96 10.55 2.48 -4.95
C VAL A 96 11.95 1.90 -5.09
N ASP A 97 12.09 0.62 -4.74
CA ASP A 97 13.27 -0.17 -5.04
C ASP A 97 13.00 -1.00 -6.30
N ALA A 98 13.42 -0.44 -7.43
CA ALA A 98 13.25 -1.06 -8.74
C ALA A 98 14.07 -2.35 -8.90
N THR A 99 15.18 -2.51 -8.16
CA THR A 99 16.04 -3.69 -8.26
C THR A 99 15.36 -4.89 -7.61
N ASN A 100 14.79 -4.69 -6.42
CA ASN A 100 14.10 -5.73 -5.68
C ASN A 100 12.60 -5.81 -5.98
N LYS A 101 12.08 -4.96 -6.89
CA LYS A 101 10.66 -4.82 -7.22
C LYS A 101 9.78 -4.60 -5.97
N LYS A 102 10.25 -3.74 -5.07
CA LYS A 102 9.58 -3.44 -3.79
C LYS A 102 9.19 -1.97 -3.73
N VAL A 103 8.05 -1.71 -3.08
CA VAL A 103 7.56 -0.37 -2.79
C VAL A 103 7.28 -0.27 -1.30
N SER A 104 7.73 0.80 -0.68
CA SER A 104 7.45 1.11 0.72
C SER A 104 7.01 2.56 0.87
N LEU A 105 6.43 2.88 2.04
CA LEU A 105 6.07 4.24 2.39
C LEU A 105 7.22 4.88 3.19
N ALA A 106 7.62 6.07 2.77
CA ALA A 106 8.58 6.92 3.47
C ALA A 106 7.86 8.12 4.10
N GLU A 107 8.31 8.51 5.29
CA GLU A 107 7.78 9.66 6.03
C GLU A 107 8.56 10.92 5.68
N ILE A 108 7.85 12.00 5.38
CA ILE A 108 8.42 13.35 5.28
C ILE A 108 7.73 14.23 6.30
N GLU A 109 8.50 14.70 7.28
CA GLU A 109 8.00 15.63 8.27
C GLU A 109 7.77 17.01 7.65
N ARG A 110 6.59 17.55 7.89
CA ARG A 110 6.24 18.94 7.63
C ARG A 110 6.15 19.63 8.98
N PRO A 111 7.20 20.36 9.39
CA PRO A 111 7.17 21.08 10.65
C PRO A 111 6.16 22.24 10.56
N GLY A 112 5.58 22.57 11.71
CA GLY A 112 4.61 23.64 11.84
C GLY A 112 4.43 24.02 13.31
N GLN A 113 3.87 25.20 13.59
CA GLN A 113 3.61 25.70 14.96
C GLN A 113 2.11 25.84 15.27
N GLY A 114 1.26 25.38 14.36
CA GLY A 114 -0.19 25.35 14.52
C GLY A 114 -0.63 24.38 15.62
N THR A 115 -1.77 24.69 16.22
CA THR A 115 -2.38 23.84 17.25
C THR A 115 -3.18 22.73 16.59
N PRO A 116 -2.96 21.45 16.94
CA PRO A 116 -3.79 20.36 16.44
C PRO A 116 -5.25 20.52 16.87
N ALA A 117 -6.18 20.23 15.96
CA ALA A 117 -7.61 20.24 16.15
C ALA A 117 -8.23 18.87 15.85
N ASP A 118 -9.37 18.56 16.45
CA ASP A 118 -10.11 17.34 16.11
C ASP A 118 -10.57 17.41 14.64
N PRO A 119 -10.18 16.45 13.79
CA PRO A 119 -10.59 16.45 12.39
C PRO A 119 -12.05 16.03 12.17
N VAL A 120 -12.73 15.46 13.17
CA VAL A 120 -14.09 14.91 13.00
C VAL A 120 -15.09 16.00 12.59
N GLY A 121 -15.91 15.71 11.57
CA GLY A 121 -17.03 16.56 11.18
C GLY A 121 -16.69 17.86 10.44
N SER A 122 -15.47 18.00 9.89
CA SER A 122 -15.16 19.14 9.02
C SER A 122 -15.97 19.10 7.72
N ASP A 123 -16.40 20.27 7.26
CA ASP A 123 -17.12 20.49 6.01
C ASP A 123 -16.32 20.17 4.73
N ILE A 124 -15.00 20.16 4.82
CA ILE A 124 -14.13 19.86 3.67
C ILE A 124 -14.08 18.37 3.31
N TRP A 125 -14.47 17.47 4.22
CA TRP A 125 -14.38 16.03 3.98
C TRP A 125 -15.43 15.58 2.98
N LYS A 126 -14.99 14.83 1.97
CA LYS A 126 -15.86 14.12 1.03
C LYS A 126 -16.34 12.79 1.58
N TYR A 127 -15.46 12.15 2.35
CA TYR A 127 -15.77 10.93 3.07
C TYR A 127 -15.06 10.97 4.42
N GLU A 128 -15.71 10.41 5.43
CA GLU A 128 -15.22 10.32 6.79
C GLU A 128 -15.44 8.88 7.30
N LEU A 129 -14.41 8.35 7.94
CA LEU A 129 -14.44 7.04 8.60
C LEU A 129 -13.84 7.15 9.98
N ASN A 130 -14.62 6.74 10.97
CA ASN A 130 -14.17 6.54 12.34
C ASN A 130 -14.19 5.05 12.66
N SER A 131 -13.07 4.53 13.15
CA SER A 131 -12.94 3.14 13.59
C SER A 131 -12.04 3.06 14.81
N ASN A 132 -11.91 1.87 15.39
CA ASN A 132 -11.01 1.60 16.51
C ASN A 132 -10.14 0.37 16.18
N GLY A 133 -8.83 0.48 16.37
CA GLY A 133 -7.87 -0.59 16.11
C GLY A 133 -7.44 -0.71 14.65
N THR A 134 -8.40 -0.89 13.74
CA THR A 134 -8.14 -1.01 12.29
C THR A 134 -9.15 -0.23 11.47
N ALA A 135 -8.71 0.29 10.32
CA ALA A 135 -9.59 1.02 9.42
C ALA A 135 -9.18 0.75 7.96
N LEU A 136 -10.17 0.56 7.09
CA LEU A 136 -10.00 0.37 5.65
C LEU A 136 -10.86 1.41 4.93
N LEU A 137 -10.24 2.20 4.06
CA LEU A 137 -10.89 3.18 3.21
C LEU A 137 -10.63 2.85 1.74
N PRO A 138 -11.64 2.35 1.01
CA PRO A 138 -11.62 2.32 -0.44
C PRO A 138 -11.56 3.77 -0.98
N VAL A 139 -10.74 4.00 -1.99
CA VAL A 139 -10.47 5.33 -2.55
C VAL A 139 -10.86 5.37 -4.01
N THR A 140 -11.83 6.21 -4.34
CA THR A 140 -12.04 6.59 -5.73
C THR A 140 -11.01 7.65 -6.09
N VAL A 141 -9.94 7.25 -6.77
CA VAL A 141 -8.86 8.16 -7.15
C VAL A 141 -9.38 9.12 -8.23
N ASP A 142 -9.31 10.41 -7.93
CA ASP A 142 -9.40 11.49 -8.91
C ASP A 142 -8.06 12.24 -8.97
N ASN A 143 -7.97 13.33 -9.73
CA ASN A 143 -6.72 14.10 -9.88
C ASN A 143 -6.39 15.01 -8.69
N GLU A 144 -7.22 15.06 -7.66
CA GLU A 144 -7.11 16.06 -6.59
C GLU A 144 -7.24 15.49 -5.17
N ILE A 145 -7.67 14.24 -4.98
CA ILE A 145 -7.94 13.66 -3.67
C ILE A 145 -6.64 13.34 -2.93
N ALA A 146 -6.61 13.70 -1.66
CA ALA A 146 -5.67 13.23 -0.66
C ALA A 146 -6.43 12.65 0.54
N ILE A 147 -5.73 11.84 1.33
CA ILE A 147 -6.28 11.23 2.55
C ILE A 147 -5.60 11.81 3.77
N LEU A 148 -6.41 12.19 4.76
CA LEU A 148 -5.96 12.47 6.12
C LEU A 148 -6.16 11.22 6.98
N ILE A 149 -5.13 10.88 7.75
CA ILE A 149 -5.20 9.84 8.78
C ILE A 149 -4.81 10.50 10.10
N ALA A 150 -5.68 10.36 11.09
CA ALA A 150 -5.54 10.92 12.42
C ALA A 150 -6.11 9.96 13.47
N SER A 151 -5.96 10.34 14.74
CA SER A 151 -6.80 9.81 15.82
C SER A 151 -7.81 10.89 16.22
N THR A 152 -7.68 11.48 17.40
CA THR A 152 -8.46 12.62 17.91
C THR A 152 -7.92 13.99 17.49
N GLY A 153 -6.88 14.02 16.65
CA GLY A 153 -6.13 15.23 16.31
C GLY A 153 -5.13 15.67 17.38
N VAL A 154 -5.29 15.26 18.63
CA VAL A 154 -4.30 15.49 19.71
C VAL A 154 -3.40 14.28 19.87
N ASP A 155 -3.99 13.09 19.91
CA ASP A 155 -3.25 11.84 20.02
C ASP A 155 -2.47 11.54 18.74
N LEU A 156 -1.46 10.68 18.86
CA LEU A 156 -0.68 10.23 17.71
C LEU A 156 -1.59 9.53 16.70
N ALA A 157 -1.40 9.85 15.41
CA ALA A 157 -2.06 9.10 14.35
C ALA A 157 -1.66 7.60 14.40
N PRO A 158 -2.41 6.71 13.74
CA PRO A 158 -2.00 5.32 13.51
C PRO A 158 -0.59 5.20 12.95
N ARG A 159 0.17 4.21 13.43
CA ARG A 159 1.59 4.03 13.06
C ARG A 159 1.81 3.00 11.96
N THR A 160 0.85 2.13 11.66
CA THR A 160 1.01 1.17 10.56
C THR A 160 0.04 1.54 9.46
N ILE A 161 0.58 1.89 8.29
CA ILE A 161 -0.21 2.32 7.13
C ILE A 161 0.16 1.45 5.94
N ARG A 162 -0.85 1.10 5.15
CA ARG A 162 -0.71 0.42 3.87
C ARG A 162 -1.55 1.13 2.82
N VAL A 163 -0.96 1.37 1.67
CA VAL A 163 -1.66 1.76 0.45
C VAL A 163 -1.58 0.59 -0.52
N SER A 164 -2.71 0.21 -1.07
CA SER A 164 -2.84 -0.93 -1.99
C SER A 164 -3.46 -0.46 -3.30
N TRP A 165 -2.89 -0.90 -4.41
CA TRP A 165 -3.45 -0.71 -5.76
C TRP A 165 -3.74 -2.09 -6.33
N ASP A 166 -5.02 -2.39 -6.50
CA ASP A 166 -5.49 -3.58 -7.20
C ASP A 166 -5.52 -3.28 -8.70
N LEU A 167 -4.61 -3.91 -9.45
CA LEU A 167 -4.44 -3.72 -10.89
C LEU A 167 -5.55 -4.45 -11.68
N GLY A 168 -6.37 -5.26 -11.02
CA GLY A 168 -7.36 -6.14 -11.63
C GLY A 168 -6.74 -7.28 -12.43
N GLU A 169 -7.59 -8.14 -12.98
CA GLU A 169 -7.14 -9.20 -13.89
C GLU A 169 -6.74 -8.60 -15.25
N VAL A 170 -5.45 -8.32 -15.41
CA VAL A 170 -4.89 -8.15 -16.76
C VAL A 170 -4.77 -9.55 -17.36
N ALA A 171 -5.43 -9.81 -18.49
CA ALA A 171 -5.28 -11.06 -19.22
C ALA A 171 -3.80 -11.32 -19.51
N ALA A 172 -3.17 -12.21 -18.73
CA ALA A 172 -1.76 -12.49 -18.86
C ALA A 172 -1.50 -13.18 -20.21
N ALA A 173 -0.56 -12.65 -20.98
CA ALA A 173 -0.03 -13.39 -22.12
C ALA A 173 0.56 -14.71 -21.59
N VAL A 174 0.23 -15.83 -22.24
CA VAL A 174 0.75 -17.16 -21.86
C VAL A 174 2.28 -17.07 -21.78
N ALA A 175 2.84 -17.28 -20.59
CA ALA A 175 4.28 -17.21 -20.40
C ALA A 175 4.98 -18.27 -21.28
N PRO A 176 6.12 -17.92 -21.90
CA PRO A 176 6.87 -18.88 -22.71
C PRO A 176 7.29 -20.08 -21.85
N ILE A 177 7.05 -21.29 -22.36
CA ILE A 177 7.40 -22.53 -21.67
C ILE A 177 8.93 -22.63 -21.61
N THR A 178 9.49 -22.75 -20.40
CA THR A 178 10.91 -23.08 -20.22
C THR A 178 11.16 -24.50 -20.75
N LEU A 179 11.87 -24.63 -21.88
CA LEU A 179 12.26 -25.94 -22.40
C LEU A 179 13.26 -26.60 -21.44
N ILE A 180 12.91 -27.75 -20.89
CA ILE A 180 13.85 -28.62 -20.17
C ILE A 180 14.26 -29.75 -21.11
N GLY A 181 15.44 -29.61 -21.72
CA GLY A 181 16.06 -30.63 -22.59
C GLY A 181 16.43 -30.10 -23.97
N THR A 182 17.70 -30.24 -24.33
CA THR A 182 18.21 -30.22 -25.72
C THR A 182 18.37 -31.63 -26.22
#